data_AF-A0A7S0KUA9-F1
#
_entry.id   AF-A0A7S0KUA9-F1
#
_cell.length_a   1.000
_cell.length_b   1.000
_cell.length_c   1.000
_cell.angle_alpha   90.00
_cell.angle_beta   90.00
_cell.angle_gamma   90.00
#
_symmetry.space_group_name_H-M   'P 1'
#
loop_
_entity.id
_entity.type
_entity.pdbx_description
1 polymer ?
#
loop_
_entity_poly.entity_id
_entity_poly.type
_entity_poly.pdbx_seq_one_letter_code
_entity_poly.pdbx_strand_id
1 'polypeptide(L)'
;VGNEAELVMETISLKPPVFRVRQFLSPDERSRIIELARLELRESHVVATADAGPNLSTGEDGSSPKNPPRKSQTAWLVADADDTGTLELVRRRAMALTVLPDTVKSERLQVLRYSAGGYFGAHHESTAFLRRYATLLYYLEGPG
;
A
#
# COMPACT_ATOMS: atom_id res chain seq x y z
N VAL A 1 6.37 -31.30 -6.30
CA VAL A 1 4.93 -31.20 -6.01
C VAL A 1 4.81 -30.28 -4.81
N GLY A 2 4.75 -28.98 -5.08
CA GLY A 2 4.79 -27.94 -4.05
C GLY A 2 3.42 -27.82 -3.38
N ASN A 3 3.42 -27.66 -2.07
CA ASN A 3 2.23 -27.51 -1.24
C ASN A 3 1.48 -26.23 -1.68
N GLU A 4 0.51 -26.35 -2.59
CA GLU A 4 -0.41 -25.25 -2.90
C GLU A 4 -1.32 -25.08 -1.68
N ALA A 5 -0.95 -24.16 -0.80
CA ALA A 5 -1.81 -23.77 0.31
C ALA A 5 -3.16 -23.28 -0.28
N GLU A 6 -4.24 -23.93 0.13
CA GLU A 6 -5.59 -23.56 -0.28
C GLU A 6 -5.87 -22.11 0.16
N LEU A 7 -6.08 -21.22 -0.82
CA LEU A 7 -6.40 -19.83 -0.55
C LEU A 7 -7.88 -19.70 -0.20
N VAL A 8 -8.17 -19.29 1.04
CA VAL A 8 -9.52 -18.96 1.48
C VAL A 8 -9.82 -17.50 1.18
N MET A 9 -10.73 -17.26 0.22
CA MET A 9 -11.15 -15.94 -0.22
C MET A 9 -12.62 -15.67 0.17
N GLU A 10 -12.85 -14.57 0.87
CA GLU A 10 -14.15 -14.11 1.33
C GLU A 10 -14.57 -12.88 0.52
N THR A 11 -15.78 -12.89 -0.06
CA THR A 11 -16.32 -11.72 -0.77
C THR A 11 -16.85 -10.71 0.24
N ILE A 12 -16.27 -9.51 0.26
CA ILE A 12 -16.70 -8.39 1.13
C ILE A 12 -17.70 -7.49 0.39
N SER A 13 -17.48 -7.29 -0.90
CA SER A 13 -18.36 -6.49 -1.76
C SER A 13 -18.23 -6.93 -3.21
N LEU A 14 -19.33 -6.87 -3.96
CA LEU A 14 -19.34 -7.08 -5.41
C LEU A 14 -19.19 -5.76 -6.19
N LYS A 15 -19.57 -4.61 -5.60
CA LYS A 15 -19.49 -3.29 -6.24
C LYS A 15 -19.13 -2.18 -5.24
N PRO A 16 -17.87 -1.71 -5.21
CA PRO A 16 -16.73 -2.23 -5.98
C PRO A 16 -16.36 -3.66 -5.54
N PRO A 17 -15.71 -4.47 -6.40
CA PRO A 17 -15.20 -5.79 -6.01
C PRO A 17 -14.16 -5.66 -4.90
N VAL A 18 -14.44 -6.26 -3.74
CA VAL A 18 -13.54 -6.30 -2.59
C VAL A 18 -13.56 -7.70 -2.02
N PHE A 19 -12.39 -8.30 -1.90
CA PHE A 19 -12.20 -9.65 -1.38
C PHE A 19 -11.19 -9.62 -0.24
N ARG A 20 -11.45 -10.41 0.81
CA ARG A 20 -10.50 -10.67 1.88
C ARG A 20 -9.88 -12.04 1.62
N VAL A 21 -8.55 -12.10 1.55
CA VAL A 21 -7.81 -13.35 1.39
C VAL A 21 -7.13 -13.68 2.69
N ARG A 22 -7.52 -14.78 3.33
CA ARG A 22 -6.98 -15.19 4.62
C ARG A 22 -5.61 -15.82 4.44
N GLN A 23 -4.71 -15.54 5.37
CA GLN A 23 -3.38 -16.18 5.46
C GLN A 23 -2.56 -16.11 4.16
N PHE A 24 -2.73 -15.04 3.37
CA PHE A 24 -2.00 -14.86 2.11
C PHE A 24 -0.48 -14.77 2.34
N LEU A 25 -0.07 -14.02 3.36
CA LEU A 25 1.33 -13.96 3.80
C LEU A 25 1.55 -14.90 4.99
N SER A 26 2.63 -15.67 4.94
CA SER A 26 3.11 -16.43 6.09
C SER A 26 3.69 -15.49 7.18
N PRO A 27 3.82 -15.96 8.43
CA PRO A 27 4.49 -15.18 9.47
C PRO A 27 5.92 -14.76 9.11
N ASP A 28 6.67 -15.63 8.44
CA ASP A 28 8.06 -15.37 8.03
C ASP A 28 8.11 -14.31 6.93
N GLU A 29 7.20 -14.38 5.96
CA GLU A 29 7.07 -13.40 4.88
C GLU A 29 6.75 -12.01 5.45
N ARG A 30 5.81 -11.93 6.39
CA ARG A 30 5.50 -10.65 7.08
C ARG A 30 6.72 -10.11 7.81
N SER A 31 7.43 -10.98 8.55
CA SER A 31 8.61 -10.60 9.34
C SER A 31 9.72 -10.07 8.44
N ARG A 32 9.97 -10.73 7.31
CA ARG A 32 10.97 -10.30 6.32
C ARG A 32 10.60 -8.97 5.66
N ILE A 33 9.34 -8.77 5.27
CA ILE A 33 8.88 -7.48 4.72
C ILE A 33 9.07 -6.35 5.74
N ILE A 34 8.73 -6.59 7.02
CA ILE A 34 8.91 -5.61 8.09
C ILE A 34 10.39 -5.28 8.30
N GLU A 35 11.27 -6.28 8.33
CA GLU A 35 12.71 -6.10 8.47
C GLU A 35 13.27 -5.19 7.37
N LEU A 36 12.99 -5.53 6.11
CA LEU A 36 13.43 -4.74 4.95
C LEU A 36 12.87 -3.31 5.00
N ALA A 37 11.59 -3.15 5.33
CA ALA A 37 10.96 -1.84 5.41
C ALA A 37 11.59 -0.95 6.49
N ARG A 38 11.93 -1.50 7.66
CA ARG A 38 12.51 -0.72 8.78
C ARG A 38 13.80 0.01 8.40
N LEU A 39 14.56 -0.52 7.44
CA LEU A 39 15.80 0.11 6.96
C LEU A 39 15.53 1.34 6.06
N GLU A 40 14.34 1.45 5.49
CA GLU A 40 14.01 2.47 4.48
C GLU A 40 12.87 3.43 4.88
N LEU A 41 12.16 3.16 5.98
CA LEU A 41 11.02 3.95 6.43
C LEU A 41 11.39 5.43 6.62
N ARG A 42 10.60 6.32 5.98
CA ARG A 42 10.70 7.77 6.15
C ARG A 42 9.32 8.36 6.37
N GLU A 43 9.24 9.49 7.06
CA GLU A 43 7.98 10.24 7.18
C GLU A 43 7.41 10.54 5.80
N SER A 44 6.09 10.35 5.66
CA SER A 44 5.42 10.56 4.38
C SER A 44 5.25 12.06 4.16
N HIS A 45 5.94 12.60 3.17
CA HIS A 45 5.73 13.97 2.72
C HIS A 45 4.75 13.95 1.56
N VAL A 46 3.58 14.55 1.75
CA VAL A 46 2.70 14.92 0.63
C VAL A 46 3.00 16.38 0.34
N VAL A 47 3.61 16.66 -0.81
CA VAL A 47 3.69 18.04 -1.30
C VAL A 47 2.25 18.48 -1.53
N ALA A 48 1.78 19.47 -0.78
CA ALA A 48 0.53 20.14 -1.11
C ALA A 48 0.72 20.67 -2.55
N THR A 49 -0.02 20.13 -3.51
CA THR A 49 0.13 20.55 -4.90
C THR A 49 -0.13 22.05 -4.98
N ALA A 50 0.78 22.76 -5.65
CA ALA A 50 0.78 24.20 -5.85
C ALA A 50 -0.34 24.68 -6.80
N ASP A 51 -1.46 23.95 -6.86
CA ASP A 51 -2.71 24.41 -7.47
C ASP A 51 -3.47 25.35 -6.50
N ALA A 52 -2.99 25.51 -5.28
CA ALA A 52 -3.20 26.74 -4.52
C ALA A 52 -2.19 27.77 -5.05
N GLY A 53 -2.66 28.67 -5.92
CA GLY A 53 -1.83 29.73 -6.53
C GLY A 53 -1.05 30.58 -5.51
N PRO A 54 -0.12 31.43 -5.97
CA PRO A 54 0.89 32.09 -5.13
C PRO A 54 0.36 33.20 -4.20
N ASN A 55 -0.95 33.23 -3.91
CA ASN A 55 -1.57 34.16 -2.97
C ASN A 55 -2.46 33.40 -1.97
N LEU A 56 -1.86 32.93 -0.88
CA LEU A 56 -2.55 32.92 0.42
C LEU A 56 -1.72 33.75 1.40
N SER A 57 -1.79 35.06 1.18
CA SER A 57 -1.79 36.03 2.26
C SER A 57 -2.79 35.61 3.33
N THR A 58 -2.33 35.68 4.58
CA THR A 58 -3.10 36.00 5.79
C THR A 58 -4.57 36.33 5.54
N GLY A 59 -5.43 35.31 5.65
CA GLY A 59 -6.88 35.47 5.71
C GLY A 59 -7.34 35.36 7.16
N GLU A 60 -7.90 36.45 7.67
CA GLU A 60 -8.58 36.58 8.97
C GLU A 60 -9.93 35.84 8.99
N ASP A 61 -9.98 34.59 8.52
CA ASP A 61 -11.19 33.78 8.61
C ASP A 61 -10.82 32.42 9.20
N GLY A 62 -11.38 32.10 10.37
CA GLY A 62 -10.94 31.07 11.31
C GLY A 62 -11.08 29.62 10.85
N SER A 63 -10.83 29.30 9.58
CA SER A 63 -10.75 27.93 9.08
C SER A 63 -9.37 27.36 9.37
N SER A 64 -9.34 26.29 10.17
CA SER A 64 -8.15 25.61 10.70
C SER A 64 -7.12 25.22 9.61
N PRO A 65 -5.84 25.05 9.97
CA PRO A 65 -4.85 24.51 9.03
C PRO A 65 -5.34 23.19 8.45
N LYS A 66 -5.39 23.08 7.12
CA LYS A 66 -5.75 21.83 6.43
C LYS A 66 -4.69 20.80 6.78
N ASN A 67 -5.08 19.84 7.62
CA ASN A 67 -4.24 18.68 7.97
C ASN A 67 -3.71 18.01 6.69
N PRO A 68 -2.47 17.48 6.68
CA PRO A 68 -1.98 16.72 5.54
C PRO A 68 -2.91 15.54 5.27
N PRO A 69 -3.09 15.12 4.01
CA PRO A 69 -4.02 14.02 3.69
C PRO A 69 -3.58 12.68 4.31
N ARG A 70 -2.34 12.58 4.80
CA ARG A 70 -1.72 11.37 5.34
C ARG A 70 -0.75 11.72 6.47
N LYS A 71 -0.72 10.88 7.50
CA LYS A 71 0.30 10.84 8.56
C LYS A 71 0.77 9.39 8.76
N SER A 72 1.86 9.03 8.10
CA SER A 72 2.47 7.70 8.14
C SER A 72 3.97 7.76 7.83
N GLN A 73 4.68 6.66 8.06
CA GLN A 73 5.99 6.41 7.47
C GLN A 73 5.84 5.47 6.27
N THR A 74 6.67 5.65 5.24
CA THR A 74 6.62 4.87 3.99
C THR A 74 8.00 4.34 3.63
N ALA A 75 8.05 3.09 3.14
CA ALA A 75 9.19 2.47 2.46
C ALA A 75 8.72 1.90 1.10
N TRP A 76 9.62 1.80 0.12
CA TRP A 76 9.30 1.31 -1.23
C TRP A 76 10.27 0.19 -1.61
N LEU A 77 9.88 -1.05 -1.30
CA LEU A 77 10.74 -2.21 -1.48
C LEU A 77 10.72 -2.70 -2.94
N VAL A 78 11.90 -2.96 -3.49
CA VAL A 78 12.05 -3.59 -4.81
C VAL A 78 12.19 -5.09 -4.63
N ALA A 79 11.39 -5.88 -5.37
CA ALA A 79 11.29 -7.32 -5.13
C ALA A 79 12.60 -8.10 -5.37
N ASP A 80 13.44 -7.63 -6.29
CA ASP A 80 14.73 -8.23 -6.63
C ASP A 80 15.88 -7.79 -5.72
N ALA A 81 15.65 -6.80 -4.85
CA ALA A 81 16.63 -6.36 -3.85
C ALA A 81 16.66 -7.26 -2.60
N ASP A 82 15.67 -8.13 -2.44
CA ASP A 82 15.62 -9.13 -1.37
C ASP A 82 16.39 -10.40 -1.77
N ASP A 83 17.53 -10.61 -1.12
CA ASP A 83 18.42 -11.76 -1.34
C ASP A 83 17.78 -13.12 -1.05
N THR A 84 16.72 -13.15 -0.23
CA THR A 84 15.97 -14.38 0.06
C THR A 84 14.98 -14.76 -1.04
N GLY A 85 14.64 -13.84 -1.95
CA GLY A 85 13.61 -14.02 -2.96
C GLY A 85 12.17 -14.01 -2.42
N THR A 86 11.98 -13.71 -1.13
CA THR A 86 10.67 -13.68 -0.47
C THR A 86 9.73 -12.68 -1.13
N LEU A 87 10.20 -11.46 -1.39
CA LEU A 87 9.38 -10.42 -2.03
C LEU A 87 8.93 -10.82 -3.45
N GLU A 88 9.80 -11.50 -4.21
CA GLU A 88 9.48 -11.99 -5.55
C GLU A 88 8.43 -13.11 -5.51
N LEU A 89 8.51 -14.03 -4.55
CA LEU A 89 7.50 -15.08 -4.36
C LEU A 89 6.14 -14.49 -3.98
N VAL A 90 6.10 -13.50 -3.07
CA VAL A 90 4.88 -12.76 -2.72
C VAL A 90 4.30 -12.06 -3.95
N ARG A 91 5.14 -11.36 -4.72
CA ARG A 91 4.72 -10.65 -5.95
C ARG A 91 4.13 -11.60 -6.99
N ARG A 92 4.74 -12.77 -7.21
CA ARG A 92 4.21 -13.78 -8.15
C ARG A 92 2.85 -14.31 -7.71
N ARG A 93 2.69 -14.66 -6.43
CA ARG A 93 1.40 -15.09 -5.87
C ARG A 93 0.34 -14.00 -6.01
N ALA A 94 0.71 -12.75 -5.78
CA ALA A 94 -0.18 -11.59 -5.93
C ALA A 94 -0.66 -11.42 -7.38
N MET A 95 0.27 -11.48 -8.34
CA MET A 95 -0.08 -11.39 -9.77
C MET A 95 -1.00 -12.53 -10.19
N ALA A 96 -0.70 -13.77 -9.78
CA ALA A 96 -1.53 -14.94 -10.07
C ALA A 96 -2.97 -14.80 -9.52
N LEU A 97 -3.13 -14.25 -8.31
CA LEU A 97 -4.43 -14.00 -7.70
C LEU A 97 -5.28 -12.99 -8.49
N THR A 98 -4.67 -11.98 -9.10
CA THR A 98 -5.40 -10.91 -9.81
C THR A 98 -5.90 -11.31 -11.20
N VAL A 99 -5.30 -12.35 -11.81
CA VAL A 99 -5.62 -12.81 -13.18
C VAL A 99 -5.57 -11.67 -14.20
N LEU A 100 -4.67 -10.70 -14.00
CA LEU A 100 -4.49 -9.58 -14.91
C LEU A 100 -3.58 -9.99 -16.08
N PRO A 101 -3.74 -9.38 -17.27
CA PRO A 101 -2.86 -9.64 -18.41
C PRO A 101 -1.40 -9.34 -18.09
N ASP A 102 -0.46 -10.08 -18.70
CA ASP A 102 1.00 -9.90 -18.51
C ASP A 102 1.52 -8.50 -18.89
N THR A 103 0.73 -7.74 -19.64
CA THR A 103 1.01 -6.32 -19.96
C THR A 103 0.86 -5.41 -18.73
N VAL A 104 0.05 -5.81 -17.74
CA VAL A 104 -0.07 -5.11 -16.46
C VAL A 104 1.12 -5.46 -15.59
N LYS A 105 1.82 -4.44 -15.09
CA LYS A 105 2.99 -4.60 -14.23
C LYS A 105 2.63 -4.26 -12.79
N SER A 106 3.23 -5.01 -11.86
CA SER A 106 3.21 -4.68 -10.44
C SER A 106 4.12 -3.49 -10.16
N GLU A 107 3.67 -2.55 -9.33
CA GLU A 107 4.52 -1.53 -8.74
C GLU A 107 5.44 -2.12 -7.65
N ARG A 108 6.37 -1.32 -7.13
CA ARG A 108 7.17 -1.66 -5.94
C ARG A 108 6.26 -1.91 -4.75
N LEU A 109 6.68 -2.77 -3.82
CA LEU A 109 5.92 -3.03 -2.59
C LEU A 109 6.02 -1.80 -1.68
N GLN A 110 4.94 -1.04 -1.59
CA GLN A 110 4.83 0.08 -0.65
C GLN A 110 4.50 -0.46 0.74
N VAL A 111 5.38 -0.20 1.70
CA VAL A 111 5.15 -0.54 3.11
C VAL A 111 4.83 0.73 3.89
N LEU A 112 3.72 0.69 4.63
CA LEU A 112 3.22 1.81 5.41
C LEU A 112 3.25 1.47 6.89
N ARG A 113 3.80 2.38 7.70
CA ARG A 113 3.75 2.29 9.17
C ARG A 113 2.94 3.45 9.74
N TYR A 114 1.91 3.12 10.50
CA TYR A 114 1.10 4.07 11.24
C TYR A 114 1.41 3.94 12.73
N SER A 115 1.87 5.03 13.34
CA SER A 115 1.93 5.16 14.79
C SER A 115 0.57 5.58 15.34
N ALA A 116 0.41 5.62 16.68
CA ALA A 116 -0.81 6.13 17.30
C ALA A 116 -1.18 7.53 16.75
N GLY A 117 -2.44 7.69 16.32
CA GLY A 117 -2.93 8.90 15.67
C GLY A 117 -2.44 9.11 14.22
N GLY A 118 -1.81 8.12 13.60
CA GLY A 118 -1.53 8.08 12.16
C GLY A 118 -2.81 7.78 11.38
N TYR A 119 -2.89 8.28 10.15
CA TYR A 119 -4.07 8.14 9.29
C TYR A 119 -3.72 8.30 7.82
N PHE A 120 -4.64 7.90 6.96
CA PHE A 120 -4.66 8.28 5.56
C PHE A 120 -6.11 8.53 5.14
N GLY A 121 -6.38 9.72 4.61
CA GLY A 121 -7.72 10.11 4.16
C GLY A 121 -8.23 9.22 3.03
N ALA A 122 -9.55 9.18 2.87
CA ALA A 122 -10.19 8.47 1.75
C ALA A 122 -9.68 9.03 0.42
N HIS A 123 -9.26 8.13 -0.48
CA HIS A 123 -8.71 8.48 -1.78
C HIS A 123 -8.95 7.32 -2.76
N HIS A 124 -8.79 7.62 -4.05
CA HIS A 124 -8.70 6.59 -5.09
C HIS A 124 -7.24 6.20 -5.30
N GLU A 125 -6.99 4.91 -5.48
CA GLU A 125 -5.65 4.43 -5.79
C GLU A 125 -5.23 4.81 -7.22
N SER A 126 -6.17 4.77 -8.18
CA SER A 126 -5.92 5.28 -9.54
C SER A 126 -5.86 6.81 -9.57
N THR A 127 -4.96 7.35 -10.39
CA THR A 127 -4.87 8.79 -10.67
C THR A 127 -5.16 9.07 -12.15
N ALA A 128 -5.25 10.35 -12.54
CA ALA A 128 -5.44 10.74 -13.95
C ALA A 128 -4.33 10.23 -14.89
N PHE A 129 -3.12 10.05 -14.36
CA PHE A 129 -1.93 9.69 -15.14
C PHE A 129 -1.49 8.25 -14.93
N LEU A 130 -1.90 7.61 -13.82
CA LEU A 130 -1.54 6.25 -13.48
C LEU A 130 -2.80 5.42 -13.22
N ARG A 131 -3.13 4.54 -14.16
CA ARG A 131 -4.27 3.62 -14.06
C ARG A 131 -3.85 2.36 -13.31
N ARG A 132 -4.42 2.16 -12.12
CA ARG A 132 -4.23 0.95 -11.30
C ARG A 132 -5.50 0.12 -11.35
N TYR A 133 -5.37 -1.12 -11.80
CA TYR A 133 -6.50 -2.02 -12.01
C TYR A 133 -6.92 -2.77 -10.75
N ALA A 134 -5.97 -3.05 -9.86
CA ALA A 134 -6.20 -3.72 -8.59
C ALA A 134 -5.20 -3.24 -7.55
N THR A 135 -5.61 -3.28 -6.28
CA THR A 135 -4.77 -2.98 -5.13
C THR A 135 -4.84 -4.15 -4.16
N LEU A 136 -3.69 -4.68 -3.77
CA LEU A 136 -3.60 -5.68 -2.71
C LEU A 136 -3.05 -4.99 -1.47
N LEU A 137 -3.85 -4.99 -0.40
CA LEU A 137 -3.47 -4.45 0.90
C LEU A 137 -3.15 -5.60 1.84
N TYR A 138 -1.91 -5.65 2.32
CA TYR A 138 -1.46 -6.66 3.28
C TYR A 138 -1.38 -6.06 4.68
N TYR A 139 -1.95 -6.75 5.66
CA TYR A 139 -1.71 -6.46 7.07
C TYR A 139 -0.47 -7.23 7.52
N LEU A 140 0.60 -6.48 7.83
CA LEU A 140 1.88 -7.04 8.27
C LEU A 140 1.93 -7.23 9.79
N GLU A 141 1.37 -6.27 10.52
CA GLU A 141 1.31 -6.22 11.98
C GLU A 141 0.10 -5.38 12.41
N GLY A 142 -0.52 -5.69 13.56
CA GLY A 142 -1.70 -4.98 14.09
C GLY A 142 -3.02 -5.71 13.86
N PRO A 143 -4.17 -5.07 14.19
CA PRO A 143 -5.49 -5.72 14.28
C PRO A 143 -6.17 -5.99 12.93
N GLY A 144 -5.40 -6.08 11.84
CA GLY A 144 -5.91 -6.24 10.47
C GLY A 144 -6.31 -7.66 10.10
#